data_AF-A0A0V0GLB4-F1
#
_entry.id   AF-A0A0V0GLB4-F1
#
_cell.length_a   1.000
_cell.length_b   1.000
_cell.length_c   1.000
_cell.angle_alpha   90.00
_cell.angle_beta   90.00
_cell.angle_gamma   90.00
#
_symmetry.space_group_name_H-M   'P 1'
#
loop_
_entity.id
_entity.type
_entity.pdbx_description
1 polymer ?
#
loop_
_entity_poly.entity_id
_entity_poly.type
_entity_poly.pdbx_seq_one_letter_code
_entity_poly.pdbx_strand_id
1 'polypeptide(L)'
;MGTDTEENELEKLEYLSLISKVCSELEAHLGFGDKVLAEFITELGRNCSTVDEFDAKLKESGAEMPDYFVRTLLTIIHAILPPKPTSKSDKDFNKDDNDSEFSALKIRDNRERVKELEKEIELEAKSK
;
A
#
# COMPACT_ATOMS: atom_id res chain seq x y z
N MET A 1 0.56 29.98 -12.85
CA MET A 1 0.90 30.00 -11.41
C MET A 1 -0.30 29.56 -10.56
N GLY A 2 -1.06 28.56 -10.98
CA GLY A 2 -2.27 28.11 -10.26
C GLY A 2 -2.27 26.61 -9.89
N THR A 3 -1.31 25.83 -10.38
CA THR A 3 -1.28 24.37 -10.22
C THR A 3 -0.70 23.93 -8.88
N ASP A 4 0.32 24.63 -8.39
CA ASP A 4 1.07 24.21 -7.20
C ASP A 4 0.27 24.39 -5.90
N THR A 5 -0.65 25.35 -5.84
CA THR A 5 -1.50 25.58 -4.66
C THR A 5 -2.60 24.52 -4.55
N GLU A 6 -3.20 24.11 -5.67
CA GLU A 6 -4.31 23.16 -5.71
C GLU A 6 -3.85 21.74 -5.32
N GLU A 7 -2.69 21.28 -5.81
CA GLU A 7 -2.11 19.99 -5.40
C GLU A 7 -1.83 19.96 -3.89
N ASN A 8 -1.28 21.04 -3.34
CA ASN A 8 -1.02 21.16 -1.90
C ASN A 8 -2.30 21.20 -1.03
N GLU A 9 -3.42 21.69 -1.57
CA GLU A 9 -4.70 21.71 -0.85
C GLU A 9 -5.37 20.33 -0.83
N LEU A 10 -5.29 19.61 -1.96
CA LEU A 10 -5.78 18.23 -2.06
C LEU A 10 -5.01 17.29 -1.13
N GLU A 11 -3.67 17.38 -1.12
CA GLU A 11 -2.84 16.58 -0.21
C GLU A 11 -3.17 16.81 1.27
N LYS A 12 -3.46 18.06 1.66
CA LYS A 12 -3.88 18.38 3.03
C LYS A 12 -5.23 17.78 3.37
N LEU A 13 -6.18 17.81 2.44
CA LEU A 13 -7.50 17.22 2.63
C LEU A 13 -7.42 15.70 2.76
N GLU A 14 -6.60 15.04 1.95
CA GLU A 14 -6.33 13.60 2.06
C GLU A 14 -5.74 13.25 3.43
N TYR A 15 -4.73 14.01 3.87
CA TYR A 15 -4.14 13.82 5.20
C TYR A 15 -5.19 13.99 6.31
N LEU A 16 -6.00 15.06 6.27
CA LEU A 16 -7.05 15.29 7.26
C LEU A 16 -8.12 14.19 7.25
N SER A 17 -8.48 13.68 6.07
CA SER A 17 -9.41 12.56 5.92
C SER A 17 -8.85 11.30 6.58
N LEU A 18 -7.57 11.02 6.37
CA LEU A 18 -6.88 9.90 7.01
C LEU A 18 -6.87 10.04 8.53
N ILE A 19 -6.47 11.21 9.06
CA ILE A 19 -6.48 11.45 10.51
C ILE A 19 -7.89 11.25 11.09
N SER A 20 -8.91 11.80 10.42
CA SER A 20 -10.30 11.61 10.85
C SER A 20 -10.70 10.13 10.87
N LYS A 21 -10.29 9.35 9.86
CA LYS A 21 -10.62 7.93 9.79
C LYS A 21 -9.91 7.13 10.89
N VAL A 22 -8.64 7.43 11.16
CA VAL A 22 -7.87 6.81 12.27
C VAL A 22 -8.49 7.18 13.62
N CYS A 23 -8.91 8.43 13.82
CA CYS A 23 -9.64 8.82 15.04
C CYS A 23 -10.91 7.99 15.26
N SER A 24 -11.74 7.80 14.22
CA SER A 24 -12.95 6.98 14.33
C SER A 24 -12.65 5.52 14.64
N GLU A 25 -11.56 4.99 14.09
CA GLU A 25 -11.11 3.61 14.33
C GLU A 25 -10.62 3.42 15.78
N LEU A 26 -9.88 4.41 16.32
CA LEU A 26 -9.51 4.47 17.73
C LEU A 26 -10.73 4.57 18.65
N GLU A 27 -11.71 5.42 18.31
CA GLU A 27 -12.93 5.56 19.09
C GLU A 27 -13.75 4.27 19.13
N ALA A 28 -13.86 3.57 18.00
CA ALA A 28 -14.58 2.30 17.91
C ALA A 28 -13.95 1.17 18.74
N HIS A 29 -12.61 1.10 18.79
CA HIS A 29 -11.89 0.00 19.44
C HIS A 29 -11.43 0.30 20.87
N LEU A 30 -11.17 1.57 21.20
CA LEU A 30 -10.62 2.00 22.49
C LEU A 30 -11.57 2.93 23.28
N GLY A 31 -12.66 3.41 22.66
CA GLY A 31 -13.63 4.30 23.29
C GLY A 31 -13.22 5.76 23.34
N PHE A 32 -12.14 6.15 22.66
CA PHE A 32 -11.70 7.55 22.54
C PHE A 32 -11.07 7.83 21.17
N GLY A 33 -11.35 9.01 20.61
CA GLY A 33 -10.74 9.51 19.38
C GLY A 33 -9.85 10.72 19.68
N ASP A 34 -8.56 10.48 19.90
CA ASP A 34 -7.58 11.55 20.12
C ASP A 34 -6.85 11.89 18.81
N LYS A 35 -6.96 13.16 18.40
CA LYS A 35 -6.35 13.66 17.16
C LYS A 35 -4.82 13.58 17.17
N VAL A 36 -4.18 13.92 18.28
CA VAL A 36 -2.71 13.93 18.40
C VAL A 36 -2.19 12.50 18.36
N LEU A 37 -2.89 11.57 19.02
CA LEU A 37 -2.57 10.14 18.92
C LEU A 37 -2.77 9.62 17.49
N ALA A 38 -3.85 9.99 16.82
CA ALA A 38 -4.10 9.59 15.43
C ALA A 38 -3.03 10.12 14.47
N GLU A 39 -2.58 11.36 14.64
CA GLU A 39 -1.45 11.92 13.88
C GLU A 39 -0.15 11.15 14.13
N PHE A 40 0.14 10.83 15.39
CA PHE A 40 1.31 10.04 15.75
C PHE A 40 1.28 8.64 15.13
N ILE A 41 0.16 7.92 15.27
CA ILE A 41 -0.02 6.58 14.70
C ILE A 41 0.08 6.61 13.17
N THR A 42 -0.51 7.63 12.54
CA THR A 42 -0.45 7.81 11.08
C THR A 42 0.99 7.96 10.60
N GLU A 43 1.76 8.85 11.22
CA GLU A 43 3.17 9.05 10.85
C GLU A 43 4.02 7.82 11.14
N LEU A 44 3.74 7.08 12.22
CA LEU A 44 4.42 5.82 12.50
C LEU A 44 4.15 4.79 11.39
N GLY A 45 2.89 4.59 11.01
CA GLY A 45 2.49 3.63 9.98
C GLY A 45 2.99 3.98 8.58
N ARG A 46 3.08 5.27 8.23
CA ARG A 46 3.65 5.72 6.94
C ARG A 46 5.12 5.36 6.77
N ASN A 47 5.85 5.25 7.87
CA ASN A 47 7.26 4.87 7.86
C ASN A 47 7.47 3.35 7.95
N CYS A 48 6.40 2.56 8.07
CA CYS A 48 6.44 1.11 8.11
C CYS A 48 5.93 0.52 6.80
N SER A 49 6.59 -0.51 6.27
CA SER A 49 6.16 -1.21 5.05
C SER A 49 5.36 -2.48 5.34
N THR A 50 5.46 -3.02 6.55
CA THR A 50 4.83 -4.28 6.95
C THR A 50 4.10 -4.15 8.28
N VAL A 51 3.12 -5.04 8.52
CA VAL A 51 2.37 -5.09 9.79
C VAL A 51 3.32 -5.37 10.96
N ASP A 52 4.28 -6.29 10.79
CA ASP A 52 5.24 -6.64 11.85
C ASP A 52 6.14 -5.47 12.24
N GLU A 53 6.60 -4.67 11.26
CA GLU A 53 7.38 -3.45 11.52
C GLU A 53 6.56 -2.41 12.27
N PHE A 54 5.31 -2.23 11.87
CA PHE A 54 4.39 -1.29 12.51
C PHE A 54 4.05 -1.72 13.95
N ASP A 55 3.76 -3.01 14.17
CA ASP A 55 3.50 -3.58 15.49
C ASP A 55 4.72 -3.41 16.42
N ALA A 56 5.93 -3.70 15.93
CA ALA A 56 7.15 -3.50 16.70
C ALA A 56 7.33 -2.04 17.12
N LYS A 57 7.07 -1.09 16.20
CA LYS A 57 7.16 0.35 16.48
C LYS A 57 6.11 0.85 17.47
N LEU A 58 4.90 0.30 17.41
CA LEU A 58 3.84 0.58 18.39
C LEU A 58 4.26 0.09 19.77
N LYS A 59 4.79 -1.14 19.87
CA LYS A 59 5.29 -1.71 21.13
C LYS A 59 6.48 -0.95 21.70
N GLU A 60 7.42 -0.50 20.87
CA GLU A 60 8.51 0.41 21.27
C GLU A 60 7.97 1.72 21.87
N SER A 61 6.84 2.19 21.35
CA SER A 61 6.14 3.39 21.83
C SER A 61 5.23 3.11 23.05
N GLY A 62 5.26 1.89 23.59
CA GLY A 62 4.46 1.48 24.75
C GLY A 62 3.00 1.16 24.43
N ALA A 63 2.63 1.01 23.15
CA ALA A 63 1.30 0.69 22.72
C ALA A 63 1.22 -0.77 22.25
N GLU A 64 0.60 -1.62 23.05
CA GLU A 64 0.30 -3.01 22.70
C GLU A 64 -1.17 -3.13 22.33
N MET A 65 -1.43 -3.60 21.11
CA MET A 65 -2.77 -3.68 20.53
C MET A 65 -2.99 -5.08 19.93
N PRO A 66 -4.24 -5.53 19.77
CA PRO A 66 -4.51 -6.77 19.06
C PRO A 66 -4.03 -6.73 17.60
N ASP A 67 -3.48 -7.85 17.10
CA ASP A 67 -2.94 -7.96 15.72
C ASP A 67 -3.93 -7.49 14.65
N TYR A 68 -5.20 -7.87 14.78
CA TYR A 68 -6.24 -7.45 13.84
C TYR A 68 -6.35 -5.92 13.76
N PHE A 69 -6.18 -5.22 14.88
CA PHE A 69 -6.33 -3.78 14.98
C PHE A 69 -5.11 -3.08 14.37
N VAL A 70 -3.91 -3.58 14.67
CA VAL A 70 -2.67 -3.11 14.06
C VAL A 70 -2.73 -3.23 12.54
N ARG A 71 -3.20 -4.37 12.02
CA ARG A 71 -3.42 -4.59 10.60
C ARG A 71 -4.46 -3.63 10.00
N THR A 72 -5.59 -3.41 10.68
CA THR A 72 -6.62 -2.46 10.23
C THR A 72 -6.07 -1.05 10.12
N LEU A 73 -5.38 -0.57 11.16
CA LEU A 73 -4.77 0.76 11.18
C LEU A 73 -3.75 0.93 10.04
N LEU A 74 -2.84 -0.03 9.85
CA LEU A 74 -1.86 0.04 8.76
C LEU A 74 -2.53 0.04 7.39
N THR A 75 -3.58 -0.78 7.22
CA THR A 75 -4.35 -0.84 5.96
C THR A 75 -5.01 0.50 5.65
N ILE A 76 -5.62 1.15 6.64
CA ILE A 76 -6.23 2.48 6.48
C ILE A 76 -5.16 3.51 6.08
N ILE A 77 -4.02 3.50 6.76
CA ILE A 77 -2.93 4.45 6.50
C ILE A 77 -2.39 4.27 5.08
N HIS A 78 -2.07 3.04 4.68
CA HIS A 78 -1.50 2.75 3.35
C HIS A 78 -2.51 2.90 2.20
N ALA A 79 -3.82 2.80 2.48
CA ALA A 79 -4.85 3.02 1.48
C ALA A 79 -4.94 4.49 1.05
N ILE A 80 -4.68 5.44 1.95
CA ILE A 80 -4.74 6.88 1.65
C ILE A 80 -3.34 7.44 1.38
N LEU A 81 -2.34 7.05 2.18
CA LEU A 81 -0.95 7.45 2.02
C LEU A 81 -0.09 6.20 1.87
N PRO A 82 0.19 5.78 0.62
CA PRO A 82 1.05 4.63 0.35
C PRO A 82 2.38 4.75 1.09
N PRO A 83 3.00 3.61 1.50
CA PRO A 83 4.29 3.64 2.16
C PRO A 83 5.30 4.38 1.29
N LYS A 84 6.12 5.23 1.91
CA LYS A 84 7.16 5.96 1.16
C LYS A 84 8.06 4.94 0.45
N PRO A 85 8.33 5.12 -0.85
CA PRO A 85 9.26 4.24 -1.55
C PRO A 85 10.61 4.35 -0.87
N THR A 86 11.01 3.30 -0.15
CA THR A 86 12.34 3.25 0.43
C THR A 86 13.32 3.13 -0.72
N SER A 87 14.20 4.12 -0.89
CA SER A 87 15.36 4.04 -1.78
C SER A 87 16.40 3.09 -1.17
N LYS A 88 16.02 1.82 -1.02
CA LYS A 88 16.93 0.72 -0.77
C LYS A 88 16.90 -0.12 -2.04
N SER A 89 17.98 0.04 -2.79
CA SER A 89 18.53 -0.81 -3.84
C SER A 89 17.71 -2.04 -4.18
N ASP A 90 17.51 -2.27 -5.47
CA ASP A 90 17.26 -3.57 -6.09
C ASP A 90 17.81 -4.71 -5.23
N LYS A 91 17.01 -5.20 -4.28
CA LYS A 91 17.08 -6.58 -3.86
C LYS A 91 16.33 -7.30 -4.94
N ASP A 92 17.07 -7.47 -6.02
CA ASP A 92 17.08 -8.64 -6.87
C ASP A 92 16.15 -9.71 -6.30
N PHE A 93 14.90 -9.74 -6.79
CA PHE A 93 14.06 -10.91 -6.69
C PHE A 93 14.61 -11.97 -7.68
N ASN A 94 15.90 -12.29 -7.58
CA ASN A 94 16.43 -13.58 -7.95
C ASN A 94 16.05 -14.55 -6.81
N LYS A 95 14.76 -14.85 -6.73
CA LYS A 95 14.32 -16.11 -6.15
C LYS A 95 14.02 -17.02 -7.32
N ASP A 96 15.04 -17.80 -7.65
CA ASP A 96 14.99 -19.02 -8.42
C ASP A 96 13.94 -19.94 -7.76
N ASP A 97 12.68 -19.81 -8.18
CA ASP A 97 11.60 -20.76 -7.90
C ASP A 97 11.02 -21.14 -9.27
N ASN A 98 11.78 -21.99 -9.96
CA ASN A 98 11.22 -22.95 -10.89
C ASN A 98 10.17 -23.77 -10.11
N ASP A 99 8.94 -23.78 -10.62
CA ASP A 99 7.75 -24.49 -10.09
C ASP A 99 6.82 -23.71 -9.14
N SER A 100 6.29 -22.57 -9.59
CA SER A 100 5.01 -22.06 -9.08
C SER A 100 3.91 -22.34 -10.11
N GLU A 101 2.83 -23.00 -9.68
CA GLU A 101 1.63 -23.41 -10.44
C GLU A 101 1.00 -22.29 -11.32
N PHE A 102 1.38 -21.03 -11.08
CA PHE A 102 0.90 -19.87 -11.81
C PHE A 102 2.02 -18.95 -12.33
N SER A 103 3.12 -19.53 -12.86
CA SER A 103 4.21 -18.77 -13.50
C SER A 103 3.73 -17.89 -14.68
N ALA A 104 2.67 -18.30 -15.37
CA ALA A 104 2.03 -17.54 -16.43
C ALA A 104 1.43 -16.19 -15.97
N LEU A 105 1.07 -16.05 -14.69
CA LEU A 105 0.50 -14.81 -14.13
C LEU A 105 1.54 -13.75 -13.80
N LYS A 106 2.84 -14.11 -13.77
CA LYS A 106 3.93 -13.15 -13.50
C LYS A 106 4.25 -12.25 -14.69
N ILE A 107 3.61 -12.49 -15.84
CA ILE A 107 3.96 -11.81 -17.06
C ILE A 107 3.20 -10.48 -17.14
N ARG A 108 3.95 -9.37 -17.15
CA ARG A 108 3.39 -8.02 -17.27
C ARG A 108 2.76 -7.81 -18.64
N ASP A 109 1.59 -7.19 -18.68
CA ASP A 109 0.97 -6.74 -19.93
C ASP A 109 1.86 -5.69 -20.59
N ASN A 110 2.37 -6.01 -21.78
CA ASN A 110 3.15 -5.11 -22.61
C ASN A 110 2.62 -5.10 -24.04
N ARG A 111 2.87 -4.00 -24.77
CA ARG A 111 2.33 -3.79 -26.12
C ARG A 111 2.88 -4.78 -27.16
N GLU A 112 4.05 -5.36 -26.91
CA GLU A 112 4.68 -6.31 -27.83
C GLU A 112 4.02 -7.70 -27.75
N ARG A 113 3.72 -8.16 -26.54
CA ARG A 113 3.02 -9.42 -26.26
C ARG A 113 1.60 -9.41 -26.80
N VAL A 114 0.89 -8.29 -26.71
CA VAL A 114 -0.44 -8.15 -27.32
C VAL A 114 -0.37 -8.35 -28.84
N LYS A 115 0.61 -7.74 -29.51
CA LYS A 115 0.81 -7.90 -30.97
C LYS A 115 1.17 -9.34 -31.36
N GLU A 116 1.95 -10.02 -30.53
CA GLU A 116 2.31 -11.42 -30.75
C GLU A 116 1.09 -12.35 -30.65
N LEU A 117 0.27 -12.17 -29.62
CA LEU A 117 -0.99 -12.89 -29.46
C LEU A 117 -1.97 -12.62 -30.61
N GLU A 118 -2.11 -11.38 -31.04
CA GLU A 118 -2.94 -11.01 -32.20
C GLU A 118 -2.48 -11.73 -33.48
N LYS A 119 -1.16 -11.79 -33.70
CA LYS A 119 -0.58 -12.46 -34.87
C LYS A 119 -0.77 -13.97 -34.82
N GLU A 120 -0.69 -14.57 -33.63
CA GLU A 120 -0.90 -16.01 -33.42
C GLU A 120 -2.37 -16.38 -33.70
N ILE A 121 -3.32 -15.58 -33.20
CA ILE A 121 -4.76 -15.74 -33.47
C ILE A 121 -5.06 -15.65 -34.98
N GLU A 122 -4.43 -14.69 -35.68
CA GLU A 122 -4.63 -14.51 -37.13
C GLU A 122 -4.08 -15.70 -37.93
N LEU A 123 -2.93 -16.25 -37.53
CA LEU A 123 -2.36 -17.44 -38.17
C LEU A 123 -3.20 -18.69 -37.92
N GLU A 124 -3.73 -18.87 -36.71
CA GLU A 124 -4.63 -19.99 -36.40
C GLU A 124 -5.93 -19.88 -37.20
N ALA A 125 -6.52 -18.69 -37.27
CA ALA A 125 -7.74 -18.42 -38.04
C ALA A 125 -7.55 -18.65 -39.55
N LYS A 126 -6.33 -18.52 -40.07
CA LYS A 126 -5.98 -18.78 -41.47
C LYS A 126 -5.64 -20.24 -41.77
N SER A 127 -5.42 -21.04 -40.73
CA SER A 127 -5.09 -22.47 -40.81
C SER A 127 -6.29 -23.40 -40.64
N LYS A 128 -7.47 -22.85 -40.29
CA LYS A 128 -8.78 -23.53 -40.28
C LYS A 128 -9.59 -23.18 -41.52
#